data_AF-A0A955XJB4-F1
#
_entry.id   AF-A0A955XJB4-F1
#
_cell.length_a   1.000
_cell.length_b   1.000
_cell.length_c   1.000
_cell.angle_alpha   90.00
_cell.angle_beta   90.00
_cell.angle_gamma   90.00
#
_symmetry.space_group_name_H-M   'P 1'
#
loop_
_entity.id
_entity.type
_entity.pdbx_description
1 polymer ?
#
loop_
_entity_poly.entity_id
_entity_poly.type
_entity_poly.pdbx_seq_one_letter_code
_entity_poly.pdbx_strand_id
1 'polypeptide(L)'
;TAYLLGLSDDDPHRIVLRKGMVAVGIPDSEGPGALLASGESFAQGTWLHLRLDVIVNDNGDVVLKVFRNDLAAHALGTPPDWEPVSGMAEFIDDHVGINSGSQPLTSGRGGFGCAVKDVTRRAFFDHVELMRQV
;
A
#
# COMPACT_ATOMS: atom_id res chain seq x y z
N THR A 1 -1.66 -8.77 -12.35
CA THR A 1 -0.95 -8.51 -11.08
C THR A 1 -0.96 -7.02 -10.81
N ALA A 2 -0.85 -6.61 -9.56
CA ALA A 2 -0.90 -5.22 -9.14
C ALA A 2 0.03 -4.96 -7.95
N TYR A 3 0.46 -3.71 -7.82
CA TYR A 3 0.91 -3.15 -6.55
C TYR A 3 -0.34 -2.66 -5.81
N LEU A 4 -0.60 -3.24 -4.65
CA LEU A 4 -1.77 -2.97 -3.84
C LEU A 4 -1.33 -2.42 -2.48
N LEU A 5 -1.88 -1.28 -2.11
CA LEU A 5 -1.74 -0.73 -0.76
C LEU A 5 -3.06 -0.88 -0.02
N GLY A 6 -3.04 -1.28 1.25
CA GLY A 6 -4.27 -1.39 2.00
C GLY A 6 -4.06 -1.85 3.43
N LEU A 7 -5.13 -2.37 4.03
CA LEU A 7 -5.11 -2.89 5.40
C LEU A 7 -5.15 -4.41 5.39
N SER A 8 -4.34 -5.02 6.26
CA SER A 8 -4.39 -6.46 6.52
C SER A 8 -5.65 -6.87 7.26
N ASP A 9 -6.01 -8.15 7.15
CA ASP A 9 -7.10 -8.77 7.93
C ASP A 9 -6.70 -9.11 9.39
N ASP A 10 -5.51 -8.66 9.81
CA ASP A 10 -5.07 -8.74 11.21
C ASP A 10 -6.00 -7.92 12.12
N ASP A 11 -6.00 -8.25 13.41
CA ASP A 11 -6.77 -7.52 14.43
C ASP A 11 -5.86 -7.25 15.64
N PRO A 12 -5.33 -6.01 15.82
CA PRO A 12 -5.53 -4.81 15.00
C PRO A 12 -4.85 -4.84 13.62
N HIS A 13 -5.37 -4.05 12.67
CA HIS A 13 -4.94 -4.00 11.27
C HIS A 13 -3.55 -3.38 11.10
N ARG A 14 -2.83 -3.73 10.03
CA ARG A 14 -1.59 -3.05 9.61
C ARG A 14 -1.73 -2.52 8.18
N ILE A 15 -0.99 -1.47 7.86
CA ILE A 15 -0.85 -1.01 6.46
C ILE A 15 0.08 -2.00 5.77
N VAL A 16 -0.32 -2.51 4.61
CA VAL A 16 0.44 -3.49 3.84
C VAL A 16 0.59 -3.04 2.40
N LEU A 17 1.82 -3.04 1.91
CA LEU A 17 2.14 -2.97 0.50
C LEU A 17 2.34 -4.39 -0.03
N ARG A 18 1.61 -4.74 -1.08
CA ARG A 18 1.63 -6.08 -1.67
C ARG A 18 1.81 -6.04 -3.17
N LYS A 19 2.54 -7.00 -3.71
CA LYS A 19 2.58 -7.32 -5.14
C LYS A 19 1.90 -8.67 -5.37
N GLY A 20 0.83 -8.69 -6.18
CA GLY A 20 0.11 -9.94 -6.42
C GLY A 20 -1.13 -9.83 -7.29
N MET A 21 -1.92 -10.90 -7.37
CA MET A 21 -3.19 -10.90 -8.07
C MET A 21 -4.21 -10.00 -7.35
N VAL A 22 -4.94 -9.18 -8.12
CA VAL A 22 -5.99 -8.27 -7.59
C VAL A 22 -7.10 -9.04 -6.90
N ALA A 23 -7.50 -10.19 -7.46
CA ALA A 23 -8.57 -11.03 -6.92
C ALA A 23 -8.28 -11.57 -5.50
N VAL A 24 -7.01 -11.56 -5.07
CA VAL A 24 -6.60 -11.98 -3.72
C VAL A 24 -6.69 -10.83 -2.71
N GLY A 25 -6.65 -9.57 -3.16
CA GLY A 25 -6.67 -8.40 -2.28
C GLY A 25 -5.43 -8.27 -1.39
N ILE A 26 -5.64 -7.84 -0.14
CA ILE A 26 -4.63 -7.69 0.91
C ILE A 26 -4.94 -8.70 2.03
N PRO A 27 -4.16 -9.79 2.17
CA PRO A 27 -4.33 -10.78 3.23
C PRO A 27 -3.68 -10.29 4.54
N ASP A 28 -3.28 -11.22 5.42
CA ASP A 28 -2.53 -10.94 6.66
C ASP A 28 -1.20 -10.20 6.36
N SER A 29 -0.65 -9.48 7.34
CA SER A 29 0.54 -8.60 7.15
C SER A 29 1.79 -9.31 6.62
N GLU A 30 1.99 -10.58 6.99
CA GLU A 30 3.08 -11.43 6.52
C GLU A 30 2.61 -12.41 5.42
N GLY A 31 1.49 -12.11 4.77
CA GLY A 31 0.87 -12.99 3.78
C GLY A 31 1.59 -13.03 2.43
N PRO A 32 1.21 -13.97 1.54
CA PRO A 32 1.86 -14.13 0.24
C PRO A 32 1.83 -12.86 -0.64
N GLY A 33 3.03 -12.43 -1.05
CA GLY A 33 3.23 -11.23 -1.88
C GLY A 33 3.28 -9.93 -1.08
N ALA A 34 3.18 -9.95 0.25
CA ALA A 34 3.49 -8.80 1.08
C ALA A 34 4.95 -8.38 0.83
N LEU A 35 5.14 -7.09 0.55
CA LEU A 35 6.45 -6.47 0.34
C LEU A 35 6.88 -5.71 1.60
N LEU A 36 5.95 -4.98 2.20
CA LEU A 36 6.16 -4.20 3.42
C LEU A 36 4.89 -4.21 4.26
N ALA A 37 5.06 -4.12 5.58
CA ALA A 37 3.97 -3.88 6.53
C ALA A 37 4.36 -2.76 7.51
N SER A 38 3.39 -1.98 7.98
CA SER A 38 3.64 -0.95 8.99
C SER A 38 4.05 -1.55 10.32
N GLY A 39 4.95 -0.86 11.04
CA GLY A 39 5.32 -1.19 12.41
C GLY A 39 4.19 -0.92 13.41
N GLU A 40 3.37 0.09 13.12
CA GLU A 40 2.16 0.41 13.88
C GLU A 40 0.96 -0.42 13.43
N SER A 41 -0.02 -0.56 14.33
CA SER A 41 -1.29 -1.22 14.08
C SER A 41 -2.47 -0.30 14.38
N PHE A 42 -3.59 -0.50 13.71
CA PHE A 42 -4.74 0.39 13.70
C PHE A 42 -6.02 -0.36 14.07
N ALA A 43 -6.79 0.21 14.98
CA ALA A 43 -8.06 -0.37 15.39
C ALA A 43 -9.13 -0.25 14.30
N GLN A 44 -10.12 -1.13 14.32
CA GLN A 44 -11.29 -1.03 13.47
C GLN A 44 -11.98 0.33 13.63
N GLY A 45 -12.46 0.90 12.51
CA GLY A 45 -13.11 2.21 12.48
C GLY A 45 -12.12 3.39 12.38
N THR A 46 -10.82 3.13 12.38
CA THR A 46 -9.80 4.16 12.13
C THR A 46 -9.74 4.49 10.64
N TRP A 47 -9.95 5.76 10.30
CA TRP A 47 -9.68 6.27 8.96
C TRP A 47 -8.19 6.55 8.79
N LEU A 48 -7.63 6.11 7.66
CA LEU A 48 -6.24 6.36 7.29
C LEU A 48 -6.19 7.05 5.94
N HIS A 49 -5.40 8.12 5.86
CA HIS A 49 -5.12 8.82 4.61
C HIS A 49 -3.77 8.33 4.09
N LEU A 50 -3.81 7.50 3.05
CA LEU A 50 -2.65 6.78 2.54
C LEU A 50 -2.33 7.22 1.11
N ARG A 51 -1.03 7.23 0.79
CA ARG A 51 -0.53 7.49 -0.56
C ARG A 51 0.51 6.44 -0.94
N LEU A 52 0.39 5.94 -2.16
CA LEU A 52 1.36 5.04 -2.79
C LEU A 52 2.00 5.76 -3.98
N ASP A 53 3.31 5.96 -3.93
CA ASP A 53 4.08 6.38 -5.10
C ASP A 53 4.72 5.14 -5.75
N VAL A 54 4.56 5.03 -7.06
CA VAL A 54 5.16 3.99 -7.90
C VAL A 54 6.01 4.68 -8.96
N ILE A 55 7.32 4.68 -8.75
CA ILE A 55 8.28 5.44 -9.56
C ILE A 55 9.08 4.46 -10.41
N VAL A 56 9.02 4.59 -11.73
CA VAL A 56 9.79 3.76 -12.66
C VAL A 56 11.08 4.49 -13.00
N ASN A 57 12.23 3.87 -12.74
CA ASN A 57 13.54 4.40 -13.08
C ASN A 57 13.98 3.96 -14.48
N ASP A 58 14.91 4.71 -15.08
CA ASP A 58 15.45 4.42 -16.42
C ASP A 58 16.20 3.07 -16.50
N ASN A 59 16.69 2.58 -15.36
CA ASN A 59 17.33 1.27 -15.25
C ASN A 59 16.33 0.09 -15.21
N GLY A 60 15.02 0.37 -15.22
CA GLY A 60 13.95 -0.62 -15.18
C GLY A 60 13.51 -1.03 -13.77
N ASP A 61 14.15 -0.51 -12.72
CA ASP A 61 13.70 -0.72 -11.35
C ASP A 61 12.45 0.12 -11.04
N VAL A 62 11.62 -0.39 -10.13
CA VAL A 62 10.44 0.32 -9.64
C VAL A 62 10.60 0.60 -8.16
N VAL A 63 10.56 1.88 -7.80
CA VAL A 63 10.66 2.36 -6.43
C VAL A 63 9.24 2.58 -5.89
N LEU A 64 8.91 1.88 -4.82
CA LEU A 64 7.62 1.95 -4.15
C LEU A 64 7.78 2.70 -2.82
N LYS A 65 6.98 3.74 -2.61
CA LYS A 65 6.94 4.52 -1.37
C LYS A 65 5.54 4.59 -0.81
N VAL A 66 5.43 4.44 0.49
CA VAL A 66 4.16 4.51 1.21
C VAL A 66 4.22 5.67 2.19
N PHE A 67 3.27 6.60 2.02
CA PHE A 67 3.11 7.74 2.89
C PHE A 67 1.75 7.71 3.57
N ARG A 68 1.68 8.38 4.72
CA ARG A 68 0.44 8.71 5.41
C ARG A 68 0.37 10.19 5.73
N ASN A 69 -0.85 10.68 5.89
CA ASN A 69 -1.12 12.01 6.39
C ASN A 69 -1.89 11.90 7.71
N ASP A 70 -1.47 12.63 8.74
CA ASP A 70 -2.19 12.71 10.00
C ASP A 70 -3.50 13.50 9.78
N LEU A 71 -4.63 12.80 9.79
CA LEU A 71 -5.96 13.38 9.59
C LEU A 71 -6.40 14.29 10.75
N ALA A 72 -5.83 14.14 11.95
CA ALA A 72 -6.14 15.01 13.08
C ALA A 72 -5.46 16.38 12.95
N ALA A 73 -4.23 16.41 12.42
CA ALA A 73 -3.48 17.63 12.16
C ALA A 73 -3.84 18.26 10.80
N HIS A 74 -4.08 17.43 9.78
CA HIS A 74 -4.30 17.81 8.38
C HIS A 74 -5.56 17.12 7.85
N ALA A 75 -6.72 17.71 8.12
CA ALA A 75 -8.02 17.20 7.68
C ALA A 75 -8.16 17.18 6.14
N LEU A 76 -9.07 16.34 5.64
CA LEU A 76 -9.37 16.28 4.20
C LEU A 76 -9.78 17.67 3.67
N GLY A 77 -9.28 18.01 2.48
CA GLY A 77 -9.49 19.34 1.86
C GLY A 77 -8.51 20.43 2.34
N THR A 78 -7.63 20.13 3.30
CA THR A 78 -6.46 20.96 3.62
C THR A 78 -5.21 20.39 2.94
N PRO A 79 -4.13 21.19 2.75
CA PRO A 79 -2.87 20.66 2.24
C PRO A 79 -2.38 19.49 3.13
N PRO A 80 -2.20 18.29 2.55
CA PRO A 80 -1.72 17.15 3.32
C PRO A 80 -0.24 17.31 3.66
N ASP A 81 0.17 16.80 4.81
CA ASP A 81 1.57 16.59 5.17
C ASP A 81 1.90 15.10 5.05
N TRP A 82 2.64 14.76 4.00
CA TRP A 82 2.93 13.37 3.65
C TRP A 82 4.17 12.88 4.38
N GLU A 83 3.96 12.02 5.37
CA GLU A 83 5.02 11.41 6.16
C GLU A 83 5.23 9.95 5.77
N PRO A 84 6.48 9.45 5.76
CA PRO A 84 6.73 8.03 5.54
C PRO A 84 6.09 7.20 6.66
N VAL A 85 5.50 6.05 6.29
CA VAL A 85 4.91 5.15 7.28
C VAL A 85 6.02 4.41 8.04
N SER A 86 5.97 4.45 9.37
CA SER A 86 6.91 3.71 10.22
C SER A 86 6.88 2.20 9.91
N GLY A 87 8.06 1.60 9.72
CA GLY A 87 8.23 0.21 9.32
C GLY A 87 8.12 -0.05 7.81
N MET A 88 7.74 0.95 7.00
CA MET A 88 7.63 0.84 5.55
C MET A 88 8.70 1.70 4.87
N ALA A 89 9.94 1.22 4.92
CA ALA A 89 11.02 1.82 4.16
C ALA A 89 10.71 1.81 2.65
N GLU A 90 11.43 2.62 1.88
CA GLU A 90 11.37 2.56 0.42
C GLU A 90 11.68 1.13 -0.07
N PHE A 91 10.82 0.57 -0.92
CA PHE A 91 11.03 -0.75 -1.50
C PHE A 91 11.44 -0.63 -2.97
N ILE A 92 12.55 -1.27 -3.32
CA ILE A 92 13.05 -1.33 -4.69
C ILE A 92 12.68 -2.70 -5.26
N ASP A 93 11.68 -2.71 -6.13
CA ASP A 93 11.38 -3.85 -6.98
C ASP A 93 12.37 -3.80 -8.15
N ASP A 94 13.46 -4.56 -8.04
CA ASP A 94 14.57 -4.50 -8.96
C ASP A 94 14.32 -5.36 -10.21
N HIS A 95 14.80 -4.91 -11.37
CA HIS A 95 14.56 -5.60 -12.64
C HIS A 95 15.20 -7.00 -12.72
N VAL A 96 16.18 -7.31 -11.84
CA VAL A 96 16.83 -8.63 -11.73
C VAL A 96 15.96 -9.59 -10.89
N GLY A 97 15.06 -9.06 -10.08
CA GLY A 97 14.13 -9.79 -9.22
C GLY A 97 14.75 -10.32 -7.92
N ILE A 98 15.84 -9.72 -7.43
CA ILE A 98 16.53 -10.16 -6.21
C ILE A 98 15.76 -9.78 -4.94
N ASN A 99 15.26 -8.55 -4.85
CA ASN A 99 14.63 -8.00 -3.66
C ASN A 99 13.19 -8.50 -3.48
N SER A 100 12.43 -8.60 -4.58
CA SER A 100 11.01 -9.01 -4.52
C SER A 100 10.78 -10.48 -4.93
N GLY A 101 11.85 -11.20 -5.31
CA GLY A 101 11.75 -12.54 -5.88
C GLY A 101 11.05 -12.58 -7.24
N SER A 102 10.81 -11.43 -7.88
CA SER A 102 10.11 -11.31 -9.17
C SER A 102 10.49 -10.03 -9.90
N GLN A 103 10.35 -9.99 -11.23
CA GLN A 103 10.60 -8.77 -11.98
C GLN A 103 9.47 -7.74 -11.77
N PRO A 104 9.74 -6.43 -11.90
CA PRO A 104 8.73 -5.39 -11.81
C PRO A 104 7.61 -5.54 -12.84
N LEU A 105 6.47 -4.92 -12.56
CA LEU A 105 5.33 -5.00 -13.46
C LEU A 105 5.60 -4.18 -14.74
N THR A 106 5.85 -4.86 -15.86
CA THR A 106 5.94 -4.26 -17.20
C THR A 106 4.58 -3.78 -17.72
N SER A 107 3.51 -4.43 -17.25
CA SER A 107 2.12 -4.01 -17.39
C SER A 107 1.36 -4.45 -16.15
N GLY A 108 0.53 -3.58 -15.59
CA GLY A 108 -0.07 -3.84 -14.29
C GLY A 108 -1.09 -2.81 -13.86
N ARG A 109 -1.51 -2.93 -12.60
CA ARG A 109 -2.40 -1.99 -11.93
C ARG A 109 -1.71 -1.51 -10.66
N GLY A 110 -1.94 -0.25 -10.29
CA GLY A 110 -1.65 0.27 -8.96
C GLY A 110 -2.97 0.66 -8.30
N GLY A 111 -3.05 0.55 -6.98
CA GLY A 111 -4.21 1.07 -6.27
C GLY A 111 -4.37 0.52 -4.88
N PHE A 112 -5.57 0.72 -4.34
CA PHE A 112 -5.92 0.32 -2.99
C PHE A 112 -6.71 -0.99 -2.97
N GLY A 113 -6.49 -1.81 -1.95
CA GLY A 113 -7.15 -3.10 -1.81
C GLY A 113 -7.45 -3.48 -0.37
N CYS A 114 -8.36 -4.42 -0.20
CA CYS A 114 -8.67 -5.06 1.07
C CYS A 114 -9.13 -6.49 0.78
N ALA A 115 -8.80 -7.44 1.66
CA ALA A 115 -9.48 -8.72 1.73
C ALA A 115 -9.78 -9.02 3.20
N VAL A 116 -10.94 -9.59 3.47
CA VAL A 116 -11.37 -9.97 4.81
C VAL A 116 -11.93 -11.39 4.77
N LYS A 117 -11.59 -12.21 5.77
CA LYS A 117 -12.09 -13.59 5.88
C LYS A 117 -13.52 -13.65 6.43
N ASP A 118 -13.90 -12.68 7.26
CA ASP A 118 -15.22 -12.59 7.88
C ASP A 118 -16.23 -11.89 6.95
N VAL A 119 -17.43 -12.47 6.82
CA VAL A 119 -18.54 -11.95 5.98
C VAL A 119 -19.08 -10.60 6.45
N THR A 120 -18.87 -10.25 7.72
CA THR A 120 -19.39 -9.01 8.33
C THR A 120 -18.39 -7.86 8.30
N ARG A 121 -17.09 -8.15 8.14
CA ARG A 121 -16.05 -7.13 8.06
C ARG A 121 -16.16 -6.39 6.73
N ARG A 122 -15.94 -5.07 6.78
CA ARG A 122 -16.01 -4.18 5.62
C ARG A 122 -14.87 -3.18 5.68
N ALA A 123 -14.31 -2.88 4.52
CA ALA A 123 -13.45 -1.73 4.32
C ALA A 123 -14.19 -0.70 3.48
N PHE A 124 -13.94 0.57 3.78
CA PHE A 124 -14.47 1.69 3.04
C PHE A 124 -13.31 2.47 2.46
N PHE A 125 -13.46 2.88 1.21
CA PHE A 125 -12.52 3.76 0.51
C PHE A 125 -13.26 5.05 0.19
N ASP A 126 -12.62 6.17 0.47
CA ASP A 126 -13.08 7.50 0.10
C ASP A 126 -11.87 8.31 -0.37
N HIS A 127 -12.14 9.43 -1.05
CA HIS A 127 -11.13 10.40 -1.49
C HIS A 127 -9.99 9.76 -2.31
N VAL A 128 -10.36 8.88 -3.25
CA VAL A 128 -9.40 8.17 -4.11
C VAL A 128 -8.95 9.08 -5.25
N GLU A 129 -7.66 9.43 -5.24
CA GLU A 129 -7.03 10.23 -6.28
C GLU A 129 -5.95 9.43 -7.01
N LEU A 130 -5.78 9.71 -8.30
CA LEU A 130 -4.70 9.15 -9.12
C LEU A 130 -4.00 10.29 -9.85
N MET A 131 -2.70 10.43 -9.60
CA MET A 131 -1.86 11.40 -10.26
C MET A 131 -0.79 10.68 -11.05
N ARG A 132 -0.56 11.13 -12.29
CA ARG A 132 0.61 10.71 -13.04
C ARG A 132 1.76 11.63 -12.66
N GLN A 133 2.88 11.07 -12.25
CA GLN A 133 4.12 11.83 -12.10
C GLN A 133 4.46 12.47 -13.45
N VAL A 134 4.65 13.79 -13.45
CA VAL A 134 5.03 14.59 -14.63
C VAL A 134 6.52 14.83 -14.61
#